data_AF-A0A1F8QEL1-F1
#
_entry.id   AF-A0A1F8QEL1-F1
#
_cell.length_a   1.000
_cell.length_b   1.000
_cell.length_c   1.000
_cell.angle_alpha   90.00
_cell.angle_beta   90.00
_cell.angle_gamma   90.00
#
_symmetry.space_group_name_H-M   'P 1'
#
loop_
_entity.id
_entity.type
_entity.pdbx_description
1 polymer ?
#
loop_
_entity_poly.entity_id
_entity_poly.type
_entity_poly.pdbx_seq_one_letter_code
_entity_poly.pdbx_strand_id
1 'polypeptide(L)'
;MDTNLILQGFGTWMLAPMQFFSFLGTEQFYLFIAPGLLWCLDARLGLRMGLGLAISSSVNSILKLVLHSPRPYWVSQGVQALAAETSFGIPSGHAQNAVVVWGLLAAWIRKTWAWVVAILLMLMIGLSRLYLGVHFLGDVLAGWLVGALILLAILRLERPILAWLNRFPVSGQIMAALIASLAPIFLGMLAKLPLSGWFVPGPWASLAARAPDAVALDPLKLSGLVSQAGVFFGLAIGGILLKRIGWFDARGPALQRVLRYLIGLVGVLAIYSVLGAFFPSGEGPIPYLLRYLRYALIGLWIAFLAPWLFIRMQLAHKGLI
;
A
#
# COMPACT_ATOMS: atom_id res chain seq x y z
N MET A 1 -9.79 4.28 -30.81
CA MET A 1 -10.06 2.89 -30.41
C MET A 1 -9.58 2.75 -28.97
N ASP A 2 -10.47 2.44 -28.03
CA ASP A 2 -10.13 2.37 -26.60
C ASP A 2 -9.01 1.35 -26.37
N THR A 3 -7.91 1.77 -25.73
CA THR A 3 -6.74 0.92 -25.46
C THR A 3 -7.12 -0.39 -24.75
N ASN A 4 -8.16 -0.34 -23.91
CA ASN A 4 -8.73 -1.52 -23.26
C ASN A 4 -9.24 -2.56 -24.27
N LEU A 5 -10.00 -2.13 -25.30
CA LEU A 5 -10.56 -3.03 -26.31
C LEU A 5 -9.46 -3.65 -27.19
N ILE A 6 -8.43 -2.88 -27.54
CA ILE A 6 -7.25 -3.40 -28.25
C ILE A 6 -6.60 -4.51 -27.43
N LEU A 7 -6.37 -4.28 -26.14
CA LEU A 7 -5.73 -5.25 -25.27
C LEU A 7 -6.60 -6.49 -25.01
N GLN A 8 -7.91 -6.32 -24.85
CA GLN A 8 -8.83 -7.46 -24.71
C GLN A 8 -8.96 -8.27 -26.00
N GLY A 9 -8.75 -7.65 -27.16
CA GLY A 9 -8.75 -8.30 -28.48
C GLY A 9 -7.66 -9.36 -28.69
N PHE A 10 -6.59 -9.37 -27.87
CA PHE A 10 -5.56 -10.41 -27.96
C PHE A 10 -6.03 -11.80 -27.48
N GLY A 11 -7.19 -11.89 -26.85
CA GLY A 11 -7.81 -13.16 -26.47
C GLY A 11 -7.58 -13.59 -25.03
N THR A 12 -8.24 -14.68 -24.63
CA THR A 12 -8.34 -15.15 -23.23
C THR A 12 -7.07 -15.77 -22.68
N TRP A 13 -6.13 -16.21 -23.53
CA TRP A 13 -4.84 -16.75 -23.09
C TRP A 13 -4.00 -15.71 -22.33
N MET A 14 -4.23 -14.41 -22.57
CA MET A 14 -3.57 -13.33 -21.83
C MET A 14 -4.14 -13.12 -20.42
N LEU A 15 -5.30 -13.70 -20.09
CA LEU A 15 -5.96 -13.47 -18.81
C LEU A 15 -5.08 -13.90 -17.62
N ALA A 16 -4.59 -15.14 -17.63
CA ALA A 16 -3.78 -15.66 -16.54
C ALA A 16 -2.46 -14.88 -16.34
N PRO A 17 -1.67 -14.59 -17.40
CA PRO A 17 -0.51 -13.71 -17.29
C PRO A 17 -0.85 -12.32 -16.73
N MET A 18 -1.93 -11.69 -17.19
CA MET A 18 -2.32 -10.36 -16.73
C MET A 18 -2.83 -10.37 -15.29
N GLN A 19 -3.53 -11.42 -14.86
CA GLN A 19 -3.89 -11.60 -13.45
C GLN A 19 -2.65 -11.78 -12.56
N PHE A 20 -1.66 -12.55 -13.02
CA PHE A 20 -0.38 -12.70 -12.31
C PHE A 20 0.34 -11.36 -12.14
N PHE A 21 0.52 -10.60 -13.22
CA PHE A 21 1.17 -9.28 -13.12
C PHE A 21 0.35 -8.32 -12.27
N SER A 22 -0.99 -8.34 -12.40
CA SER A 22 -1.84 -7.54 -11.52
C SER A 22 -1.67 -7.92 -10.05
N PHE A 23 -1.54 -9.21 -9.72
CA PHE A 23 -1.31 -9.68 -8.36
C PHE A 23 -0.04 -9.07 -7.75
N LEU A 24 1.05 -8.98 -8.53
CA LEU A 24 2.30 -8.32 -8.10
C LEU A 24 2.16 -6.81 -7.82
N GLY A 25 1.04 -6.20 -8.23
CA GLY A 25 0.66 -4.80 -7.97
C GLY A 25 -0.28 -4.61 -6.77
N THR A 26 -0.73 -5.69 -6.13
CA THR A 26 -1.75 -5.63 -5.08
C THR A 26 -1.19 -5.23 -3.72
N GLU A 27 -2.02 -4.58 -2.89
CA GLU A 27 -1.67 -4.32 -1.49
C GLU A 27 -1.47 -5.63 -0.72
N GLN A 28 -2.26 -6.67 -1.01
CA GLN A 28 -2.11 -7.99 -0.37
C GLN A 28 -0.72 -8.57 -0.61
N PHE A 29 -0.24 -8.57 -1.86
CA PHE A 29 1.11 -9.04 -2.18
C PHE A 29 2.17 -8.28 -1.36
N TYR A 30 2.05 -6.95 -1.29
CA TYR A 30 3.00 -6.15 -0.54
C TYR A 30 2.91 -6.30 0.98
N LEU A 31 1.72 -6.61 1.54
CA LEU A 31 1.54 -6.91 2.96
C LEU A 31 2.30 -8.16 3.40
N PHE A 32 2.57 -9.10 2.48
CA PHE A 32 3.42 -10.26 2.78
C PHE A 32 4.91 -9.98 2.52
N ILE A 33 5.22 -9.29 1.41
CA ILE A 33 6.61 -9.04 1.02
C ILE A 33 7.32 -8.04 1.93
N ALA A 34 6.69 -6.91 2.29
CA ALA A 34 7.39 -5.88 3.07
C ALA A 34 7.82 -6.37 4.48
N PRO A 35 6.97 -7.08 5.26
CA PRO A 35 7.41 -7.72 6.50
C PRO A 35 8.44 -8.82 6.25
N GLY A 36 8.31 -9.60 5.17
CA GLY A 36 9.31 -10.59 4.78
C GLY A 36 10.70 -9.97 4.57
N LEU A 37 10.77 -8.85 3.87
CA LEU A 37 12.02 -8.09 3.69
C LEU A 37 12.54 -7.55 5.03
N LEU A 38 11.66 -7.03 5.89
CA LEU A 38 12.03 -6.51 7.21
C LEU A 38 12.64 -7.60 8.10
N TRP A 39 11.97 -8.75 8.19
CA TRP A 39 12.31 -9.82 9.14
C TRP A 39 13.41 -10.77 8.63
N CYS A 40 13.56 -10.91 7.30
CA CYS A 40 14.39 -11.96 6.70
C CYS A 40 15.56 -11.47 5.85
N LEU A 41 15.59 -10.18 5.48
CA LEU A 41 16.61 -9.62 4.59
C LEU A 41 17.29 -8.36 5.16
N ASP A 42 16.53 -7.27 5.29
CA ASP A 42 17.02 -5.97 5.72
C ASP A 42 15.87 -5.18 6.36
N ALA A 43 15.98 -4.94 7.68
CA ALA A 43 14.95 -4.25 8.46
C ALA A 43 14.68 -2.83 7.97
N ARG A 44 15.72 -2.13 7.49
CA ARG A 44 15.59 -0.75 6.99
C ARG A 44 14.87 -0.74 5.66
N LEU A 45 15.20 -1.68 4.76
CA LEU A 45 14.50 -1.83 3.48
C LEU A 45 13.02 -2.13 3.70
N GLY A 46 12.69 -3.13 4.53
CA GLY A 46 11.30 -3.51 4.78
C GLY A 46 10.48 -2.37 5.40
N LEU A 47 11.07 -1.66 6.38
CA LEU A 47 10.43 -0.47 6.97
C LEU A 47 10.21 0.64 5.94
N ARG A 48 11.23 0.93 5.11
CA ARG A 48 11.16 1.94 4.04
C ARG A 48 10.06 1.62 3.03
N MET A 49 9.93 0.34 2.65
CA MET A 49 8.89 -0.12 1.73
C MET A 49 7.50 -0.02 2.36
N GLY A 50 7.34 -0.43 3.62
CA GLY A 50 6.06 -0.30 4.34
C GLY A 50 5.61 1.15 4.48
N LEU A 51 6.50 2.06 4.89
CA LEU A 51 6.20 3.50 4.99
C LEU A 51 5.92 4.10 3.61
N GLY A 52 6.70 3.74 2.60
CA GLY A 52 6.51 4.22 1.22
C GLY A 52 5.16 3.80 0.63
N LEU A 53 4.73 2.56 0.90
CA LEU A 53 3.41 2.06 0.51
C LEU A 53 2.28 2.80 1.23
N ALA A 54 2.40 3.01 2.54
CA ALA A 54 1.38 3.73 3.29
C ALA A 54 1.23 5.20 2.81
N ILE A 55 2.35 5.87 2.50
CA ILE A 55 2.35 7.21 1.87
C ILE A 55 1.68 7.13 0.48
N SER A 56 2.08 6.17 -0.35
CA SER A 56 1.56 5.97 -1.71
C SER A 56 0.05 5.76 -1.71
N SER A 57 -0.45 4.79 -0.96
CA SER A 57 -1.89 4.51 -0.88
C SER A 57 -2.69 5.67 -0.29
N SER A 58 -2.11 6.45 0.63
CA SER A 58 -2.76 7.66 1.17
C SER A 58 -2.91 8.74 0.11
N VAL A 59 -1.83 9.05 -0.63
CA VAL A 59 -1.86 10.02 -1.74
C VAL A 59 -2.82 9.55 -2.84
N ASN A 60 -2.80 8.25 -3.16
CA ASN A 60 -3.70 7.67 -4.17
C ASN A 60 -5.18 7.86 -3.79
N SER A 61 -5.53 7.56 -2.54
CA SER A 61 -6.91 7.68 -2.04
C SER A 61 -7.41 9.13 -2.10
N ILE A 62 -6.56 10.09 -1.73
CA ILE A 62 -6.91 11.52 -1.78
C ILE A 62 -7.09 11.98 -3.23
N LEU A 63 -6.15 11.65 -4.12
CA LEU A 63 -6.24 12.04 -5.53
C LEU A 63 -7.45 11.43 -6.23
N LYS A 64 -7.83 10.20 -5.87
CA LYS A 64 -9.07 9.57 -6.36
C LYS A 64 -10.31 10.38 -6.02
N LEU A 65 -10.41 10.88 -4.79
CA LEU A 65 -11.53 11.74 -4.38
C LEU A 65 -11.50 13.09 -5.12
N VAL A 66 -10.33 13.71 -5.25
CA VAL A 66 -10.17 15.01 -5.91
C VAL A 66 -10.51 14.94 -7.41
N LEU A 67 -10.08 13.87 -8.09
CA LEU A 67 -10.18 13.75 -9.54
C LEU A 67 -11.46 13.04 -10.00
N HIS A 68 -12.06 12.19 -9.16
CA HIS A 68 -13.41 11.65 -9.36
C HIS A 68 -13.65 11.02 -10.75
N SER A 69 -12.66 10.34 -11.32
CA SER A 69 -12.80 9.72 -12.63
C SER A 69 -13.49 8.35 -12.53
N PRO A 70 -14.47 8.03 -13.41
CA PRO A 70 -15.02 6.68 -13.51
C PRO A 70 -13.98 5.67 -14.02
N ARG A 71 -14.37 4.39 -14.04
CA ARG A 71 -13.57 3.32 -14.65
C ARG A 71 -14.13 2.93 -16.02
N PRO A 72 -13.32 2.33 -16.92
CA PRO A 72 -13.79 1.94 -18.25
C PRO A 72 -15.05 1.07 -18.21
N TYR A 73 -15.06 0.03 -17.38
CA TYR A 73 -16.21 -0.88 -17.25
C TYR A 73 -17.43 -0.26 -16.54
N TRP A 74 -17.32 0.94 -15.97
CA TRP A 74 -18.45 1.69 -15.42
C TRP A 74 -19.20 2.48 -16.50
N VAL A 75 -18.54 2.80 -17.61
CA VAL A 75 -19.08 3.74 -18.61
C VAL A 75 -19.20 3.13 -20.00
N SER A 76 -18.49 2.03 -20.28
CA SER A 76 -18.50 1.36 -21.57
C SER A 76 -19.09 -0.04 -21.46
N GLN A 77 -20.07 -0.33 -22.32
CA GLN A 77 -20.62 -1.69 -22.47
C GLN A 77 -19.66 -2.64 -23.19
N GLY A 78 -18.73 -2.11 -23.99
CA GLY A 78 -17.81 -2.91 -24.78
C GLY A 78 -16.62 -3.43 -23.99
N VAL A 79 -16.23 -2.75 -22.90
CA VAL A 79 -15.10 -3.16 -22.07
C VAL A 79 -15.56 -4.21 -21.06
N GLN A 80 -14.94 -5.40 -21.12
CA GLN A 80 -15.23 -6.46 -20.16
C GLN A 80 -14.54 -6.18 -18.83
N ALA A 81 -15.27 -6.31 -17.73
CA ALA A 81 -14.71 -6.27 -16.39
C ALA A 81 -14.13 -7.64 -16.04
N LEU A 82 -12.80 -7.78 -16.06
CA LEU A 82 -12.11 -9.02 -15.69
C LEU A 82 -11.55 -8.97 -14.25
N ALA A 83 -11.77 -7.84 -13.58
CA ALA A 83 -11.56 -7.61 -12.15
C ALA A 83 -12.56 -6.53 -11.69
N ALA A 84 -12.83 -6.47 -10.38
CA ALA A 84 -13.73 -5.49 -9.78
C ALA A 84 -12.97 -4.54 -8.84
N GLU A 85 -13.39 -3.28 -8.83
CA GLU A 85 -12.81 -2.22 -8.02
C GLU A 85 -13.90 -1.20 -7.67
N THR A 86 -14.04 -0.85 -6.39
CA THR A 86 -15.16 0.00 -5.90
C THR A 86 -14.83 1.49 -5.83
N SER A 87 -13.54 1.85 -5.91
CA SER A 87 -13.05 3.24 -5.86
C SER A 87 -12.91 3.88 -7.23
N PHE A 88 -12.79 5.21 -7.33
CA PHE A 88 -12.53 5.92 -8.58
C PHE A 88 -11.28 5.42 -9.33
N GLY A 89 -11.22 5.70 -10.63
CA GLY A 89 -10.18 5.22 -11.55
C GLY A 89 -8.83 5.91 -11.39
N ILE A 90 -8.77 7.23 -11.51
CA ILE A 90 -7.51 7.97 -11.55
C ILE A 90 -7.02 8.38 -10.15
N PRO A 91 -5.72 8.23 -9.82
CA PRO A 91 -4.70 7.44 -10.51
C PRO A 91 -4.78 5.94 -10.16
N SER A 92 -4.20 5.10 -11.02
CA SER A 92 -4.11 3.65 -10.79
C SER A 92 -3.17 3.33 -9.61
N GLY A 93 -3.74 2.78 -8.53
CA GLY A 93 -2.99 2.40 -7.33
C GLY A 93 -1.99 1.28 -7.56
N HIS A 94 -2.30 0.31 -8.42
CA HIS A 94 -1.36 -0.78 -8.77
C HIS A 94 -0.14 -0.23 -9.51
N ALA A 95 -0.36 0.64 -10.50
CA ALA A 95 0.72 1.27 -11.26
C ALA A 95 1.58 2.17 -10.35
N GLN A 96 0.94 2.94 -9.47
CA GLN A 96 1.61 3.83 -8.52
C GLN A 96 2.47 3.05 -7.52
N ASN A 97 1.89 2.03 -6.87
CA ASN A 97 2.60 1.22 -5.88
C ASN A 97 3.72 0.40 -6.50
N ALA A 98 3.56 -0.08 -7.74
CA ALA A 98 4.61 -0.76 -8.47
C ALA A 98 5.87 0.11 -8.63
N VAL A 99 5.72 1.40 -8.95
CA VAL A 99 6.86 2.33 -9.06
C VAL A 99 7.56 2.48 -7.71
N VAL A 100 6.81 2.69 -6.63
CA VAL A 100 7.36 2.86 -5.28
C VAL A 100 8.10 1.60 -4.82
N VAL A 101 7.45 0.44 -4.88
CA VAL A 101 8.02 -0.83 -4.37
C VAL A 101 9.21 -1.28 -5.21
N TRP A 102 9.02 -1.49 -6.51
CA TRP A 102 10.06 -2.03 -7.37
C TRP A 102 11.21 -1.03 -7.56
N GLY A 103 10.90 0.27 -7.55
CA GLY A 103 11.92 1.33 -7.60
C GLY A 103 12.75 1.41 -6.32
N LEU A 104 12.14 1.28 -5.13
CA LEU A 104 12.89 1.20 -3.87
C LEU A 104 13.78 -0.04 -3.82
N LEU A 105 13.28 -1.18 -4.29
CA LEU A 105 14.07 -2.42 -4.35
C LEU A 105 15.25 -2.29 -5.32
N ALA A 106 15.04 -1.77 -6.53
CA ALA A 106 16.10 -1.52 -7.50
C ALA A 106 17.16 -0.53 -6.97
N ALA A 107 16.72 0.55 -6.31
CA ALA A 107 17.59 1.52 -5.68
C ALA A 107 18.40 0.94 -4.50
N TRP A 108 17.86 -0.06 -3.79
CA TRP A 108 18.58 -0.79 -2.75
C TRP A 108 19.61 -1.78 -3.34
N ILE A 109 19.26 -2.51 -4.40
CA ILE A 109 20.16 -3.45 -5.08
C ILE A 109 21.32 -2.71 -5.77
N ARG A 110 21.10 -1.50 -6.28
CA ARG A 110 22.11 -0.63 -6.94
C ARG A 110 22.81 -1.30 -8.14
N LYS A 111 22.08 -2.14 -8.89
CA LYS A 111 22.56 -2.76 -10.13
C LYS A 111 21.66 -2.37 -11.29
N THR A 112 22.24 -2.14 -12.46
CA THR A 112 21.49 -1.77 -13.67
C THR A 112 20.45 -2.81 -14.05
N TRP A 113 20.78 -4.11 -13.93
CA TRP A 113 19.84 -5.19 -14.22
C TRP A 113 18.59 -5.14 -13.31
N ALA A 114 18.73 -4.70 -12.07
CA ALA A 114 17.60 -4.60 -11.13
C ALA A 114 16.63 -3.49 -11.54
N TRP A 115 17.13 -2.39 -12.09
CA TRP A 115 16.30 -1.34 -12.67
C TRP A 115 15.58 -1.81 -13.93
N VAL A 116 16.26 -2.58 -14.80
CA VAL A 116 15.62 -3.17 -15.99
C VAL A 116 14.44 -4.07 -15.58
N VAL A 117 14.66 -4.99 -14.64
CA VAL A 117 13.60 -5.86 -14.13
C VAL A 117 12.46 -5.06 -13.49
N ALA A 118 12.79 -4.05 -12.67
CA ALA A 118 11.80 -3.21 -12.02
C ALA A 118 10.93 -2.45 -13.03
N ILE A 119 11.52 -1.87 -14.08
CA ILE A 119 10.80 -1.16 -15.14
C ILE A 119 9.89 -2.13 -15.90
N LEU A 120 10.38 -3.32 -16.26
CA LEU A 120 9.55 -4.34 -16.93
C LEU A 120 8.34 -4.73 -16.07
N LEU A 121 8.53 -4.92 -14.76
CA LEU A 121 7.42 -5.20 -13.84
C LEU A 121 6.44 -4.03 -13.75
N MET A 122 6.91 -2.79 -13.64
CA MET A 122 6.04 -1.60 -13.62
C MET A 122 5.18 -1.49 -14.90
N LEU A 123 5.78 -1.78 -16.05
CA LEU A 123 5.10 -1.80 -17.35
C LEU A 123 4.05 -2.92 -17.41
N MET A 124 4.42 -4.16 -17.07
CA MET A 124 3.51 -5.30 -17.11
C MET A 124 2.35 -5.15 -16.11
N ILE A 125 2.62 -4.61 -14.91
CA ILE A 125 1.57 -4.29 -13.93
C ILE A 125 0.63 -3.24 -14.52
N GLY A 126 1.14 -2.16 -15.12
CA GLY A 126 0.29 -1.13 -15.76
C GLY A 126 -0.57 -1.69 -16.89
N LEU A 127 0.03 -2.47 -17.80
CA LEU A 127 -0.68 -3.12 -18.91
C LEU A 127 -1.77 -4.08 -18.43
N SER A 128 -1.51 -4.83 -17.35
CA SER A 128 -2.51 -5.73 -16.77
C SER A 128 -3.79 -4.99 -16.37
N ARG A 129 -3.68 -3.75 -15.87
CA ARG A 129 -4.84 -2.95 -15.45
C ARG A 129 -5.70 -2.47 -16.60
N LEU A 130 -5.08 -2.25 -17.77
CA LEU A 130 -5.79 -1.92 -19.00
C LEU A 130 -6.48 -3.16 -19.57
N TYR A 131 -5.78 -4.30 -19.64
CA TYR A 131 -6.34 -5.56 -20.10
C TYR A 131 -7.53 -6.00 -19.23
N LEU A 132 -7.41 -5.91 -17.91
CA LEU A 132 -8.46 -6.28 -16.97
C LEU A 132 -9.69 -5.33 -17.00
N GLY A 133 -9.63 -4.24 -17.78
CA GLY A 133 -10.75 -3.33 -18.01
C GLY A 133 -11.04 -2.35 -16.87
N VAL A 134 -10.17 -2.28 -15.87
CA VAL A 134 -10.42 -1.53 -14.62
C VAL A 134 -9.81 -0.12 -14.60
N HIS A 135 -8.96 0.21 -15.56
CA HIS A 135 -8.32 1.52 -15.70
C HIS A 135 -8.19 1.98 -17.14
N PHE A 136 -8.28 3.29 -17.36
CA PHE A 136 -7.88 3.92 -18.61
C PHE A 136 -6.34 4.07 -18.68
N LEU A 137 -5.80 4.29 -19.88
CA LEU A 137 -4.37 4.57 -20.06
C LEU A 137 -3.92 5.80 -19.24
N GLY A 138 -4.74 6.86 -19.22
CA GLY A 138 -4.48 8.05 -18.40
C GLY A 138 -4.34 7.74 -16.91
N ASP A 139 -5.14 6.82 -16.37
CA ASP A 139 -5.05 6.42 -14.95
C ASP A 139 -3.71 5.77 -14.64
N VAL A 140 -3.21 4.93 -15.55
CA VAL A 140 -1.92 4.22 -15.42
C VAL A 140 -0.76 5.20 -15.52
N LEU A 141 -0.77 6.09 -16.51
CA LEU A 141 0.26 7.13 -16.67
C LEU A 141 0.31 8.07 -15.46
N ALA A 142 -0.85 8.51 -14.96
CA ALA A 142 -0.93 9.32 -13.75
C ALA A 142 -0.42 8.55 -12.53
N GLY A 143 -0.74 7.25 -12.41
CA GLY A 143 -0.21 6.38 -11.37
C GLY A 143 1.31 6.28 -11.40
N TRP A 144 1.91 6.05 -12.57
CA TRP A 144 3.37 6.02 -12.71
C TRP A 144 4.02 7.35 -12.36
N LEU A 145 3.44 8.47 -12.81
CA LEU A 145 3.95 9.80 -12.50
C LEU A 145 3.93 10.08 -11.00
N VAL A 146 2.78 9.86 -10.34
CA VAL A 146 2.66 10.07 -8.88
C VAL A 146 3.60 9.13 -8.13
N GLY A 147 3.69 7.87 -8.54
CA GLY A 147 4.59 6.89 -7.93
C GLY A 147 6.06 7.30 -8.07
N ALA A 148 6.46 7.84 -9.22
CA ALA A 148 7.82 8.33 -9.47
C ALA A 148 8.15 9.56 -8.61
N LEU A 149 7.20 10.48 -8.44
CA LEU A 149 7.37 11.65 -7.55
C LEU A 149 7.52 11.21 -6.08
N ILE A 150 6.72 10.24 -5.64
CA ILE A 150 6.83 9.68 -4.27
C ILE A 150 8.17 8.96 -4.09
N LEU A 151 8.57 8.13 -5.05
CA LEU A 151 9.86 7.45 -5.03
C LEU A 151 11.01 8.46 -4.94
N LEU A 152 10.99 9.49 -5.78
CA LEU A 152 11.99 10.56 -5.77
C LEU A 152 12.02 11.28 -4.42
N ALA A 153 10.86 11.62 -3.87
CA ALA A 153 10.74 12.24 -2.57
C ALA A 153 11.33 11.36 -1.46
N ILE A 154 11.05 10.06 -1.44
CA ILE A 154 11.65 9.12 -0.48
C ILE A 154 13.18 9.07 -0.65
N LEU A 155 13.67 8.94 -1.88
CA LEU A 155 15.11 8.84 -2.15
C LEU A 155 15.88 10.11 -1.77
N ARG A 156 15.26 11.29 -1.87
CA ARG A 156 15.91 12.60 -1.61
C ARG A 156 15.66 13.14 -0.21
N LEU A 157 14.44 13.00 0.32
CA LEU A 157 14.01 13.66 1.54
C LEU A 157 14.12 12.80 2.80
N GLU A 158 14.22 11.47 2.68
CA GLU A 158 14.30 10.59 3.85
C GLU A 158 15.49 10.96 4.76
N ARG A 159 16.69 11.13 4.19
CA ARG A 159 17.88 11.50 4.97
C ARG A 159 17.73 12.82 5.73
N PRO A 160 17.37 13.95 5.10
CA PRO A 160 17.19 15.21 5.82
C PRO A 160 16.02 15.17 6.81
N ILE A 161 14.91 14.49 6.49
CA ILE A 161 13.79 14.31 7.43
C ILE A 161 14.25 13.54 8.67
N LEU A 162 14.95 12.42 8.49
CA LEU A 162 15.47 11.65 9.62
C LEU A 162 16.49 12.44 10.44
N ALA A 163 17.37 13.22 9.78
CA ALA A 163 18.33 14.08 10.47
C ALA A 163 17.63 15.17 11.30
N TRP A 164 16.55 15.76 10.79
CA TRP A 164 15.72 16.72 11.51
C TRP A 164 14.97 16.06 12.68
N LEU A 165 14.34 14.90 12.46
CA LEU A 165 13.63 14.15 13.51
C LEU A 165 14.55 13.76 14.66
N ASN A 166 15.80 13.40 14.38
CA ASN A 166 16.79 13.04 15.40
C ASN A 166 17.19 14.20 16.33
N ARG A 167 16.80 15.45 16.03
CA ARG A 167 17.00 16.60 16.93
C ARG A 167 16.02 16.60 18.11
N PHE A 168 14.91 15.87 18.00
CA PHE A 168 13.87 15.82 19.02
C PHE A 168 14.01 14.58 19.90
N PRO A 169 13.56 14.64 21.18
CA PRO A 169 13.40 13.45 22.00
C PRO A 169 12.39 12.49 21.37
N VAL A 170 12.39 11.23 21.83
CA VAL A 170 11.50 10.16 21.32
C VAL A 170 10.03 10.59 21.32
N SER A 171 9.57 11.30 22.35
CA SER A 171 8.20 11.83 22.41
C SER A 171 7.88 12.79 21.27
N GLY A 172 8.83 13.67 20.92
CA GLY A 172 8.69 14.59 19.78
C GLY A 172 8.66 13.86 18.43
N GLN A 173 9.45 12.80 18.28
CA GLN A 173 9.43 11.96 17.08
C GLN A 173 8.10 11.21 16.93
N ILE A 174 7.56 10.66 18.03
CA ILE A 174 6.24 10.00 18.05
C ILE A 174 5.14 11.02 17.71
N MET A 175 5.19 12.23 18.26
CA MET A 175 4.23 13.29 17.95
C MET A 175 4.28 13.68 16.47
N ALA A 176 5.48 13.83 15.90
CA ALA A 176 5.64 14.12 14.48
C ALA A 176 5.06 12.99 13.60
N ALA A 177 5.30 11.72 13.97
CA ALA A 177 4.70 10.57 13.29
C ALA A 177 3.17 10.55 13.38
N LEU A 178 2.61 10.90 14.54
CA LEU A 178 1.16 11.00 14.74
C LEU A 178 0.58 12.08 13.82
N ILE A 179 1.11 13.30 13.86
CA ILE A 179 0.66 14.41 13.02
C ILE A 179 0.74 14.04 11.53
N ALA A 180 1.88 13.48 11.10
CA ALA A 180 2.08 13.05 9.72
C ALA A 180 1.09 11.95 9.29
N SER A 181 0.68 11.06 10.21
CA SER A 181 -0.32 10.03 9.93
C SER A 181 -1.76 10.56 9.87
N LEU A 182 -2.08 11.61 10.64
CA LEU A 182 -3.43 12.20 10.68
C LEU A 182 -3.67 13.17 9.53
N ALA A 183 -2.62 13.82 9.03
CA ALA A 183 -2.72 14.79 7.93
C ALA A 183 -3.42 14.21 6.67
N PRO A 184 -3.10 13.00 6.17
CA PRO A 184 -3.83 12.40 5.06
C PRO A 184 -5.32 12.17 5.34
N ILE A 185 -5.69 11.75 6.55
CA ILE A 185 -7.11 11.56 6.92
C ILE A 185 -7.85 12.89 6.82
N PHE A 186 -7.28 13.95 7.38
CA PHE A 186 -7.84 15.29 7.30
C PHE A 186 -7.98 15.77 5.85
N LEU A 187 -6.94 15.60 5.03
CA LEU A 187 -6.97 15.96 3.61
C LEU A 187 -8.01 15.13 2.83
N GLY A 188 -8.17 13.85 3.13
CA GLY A 188 -9.20 13.00 2.53
C GLY A 188 -10.61 13.40 2.92
N MET A 189 -10.82 13.81 4.18
CA MET A 189 -12.09 14.39 4.62
C MET A 189 -12.39 15.69 3.87
N LEU A 190 -11.41 16.59 3.74
CA LEU A 190 -11.56 17.82 2.95
C LEU A 190 -11.86 17.53 1.47
N ALA A 191 -11.16 16.57 0.87
CA ALA A 191 -11.39 16.15 -0.52
C ALA A 191 -12.79 15.55 -0.73
N LYS A 192 -13.37 14.94 0.31
CA LYS A 192 -14.73 14.37 0.29
C LYS A 192 -15.83 15.42 0.46
N LEU A 193 -15.58 16.57 1.11
CA LEU A 193 -16.61 17.57 1.41
C LEU A 193 -17.42 18.03 0.17
N PRO A 194 -16.79 18.36 -0.98
CA PRO A 194 -17.52 18.77 -2.18
C PRO A 194 -18.40 17.67 -2.78
N LEU A 195 -18.20 16.40 -2.36
CA LEU A 195 -18.89 15.22 -2.87
C LEU A 195 -19.99 14.72 -1.92
N SER A 196 -20.29 15.45 -0.85
CA SER A 196 -21.24 15.03 0.19
C SER A 196 -22.67 14.77 -0.31
N GLY A 197 -23.09 15.43 -1.39
CA GLY A 197 -24.37 15.18 -2.07
C GLY A 197 -24.24 14.43 -3.40
N TRP A 198 -23.04 13.93 -3.73
CA TRP A 198 -22.82 13.20 -4.98
C TRP A 198 -23.16 11.72 -4.80
N PHE A 199 -23.82 11.15 -5.81
CA PHE A 199 -24.19 9.74 -5.85
C PHE A 199 -23.67 9.10 -7.13
N VAL A 200 -23.34 7.81 -7.04
CA VAL A 200 -22.96 7.01 -8.21
C VAL A 200 -24.10 7.02 -9.22
N PRO A 201 -23.86 7.44 -10.48
CA PRO A 201 -24.89 7.40 -11.52
C PRO A 201 -25.43 5.97 -11.71
N GLY A 202 -26.76 5.84 -11.85
CA GLY A 202 -27.42 4.55 -12.08
C GLY A 202 -26.85 3.73 -13.26
N PRO A 203 -26.52 4.35 -14.41
CA PRO A 203 -25.84 3.66 -15.50
C PRO A 203 -24.46 3.10 -15.09
N TRP A 204 -23.71 3.80 -14.23
CA TRP A 204 -22.41 3.30 -13.76
C TRP A 204 -22.57 2.10 -12.85
N ALA A 205 -23.51 2.18 -11.90
CA ALA A 205 -23.79 1.07 -10.99
C ALA A 205 -24.25 -0.19 -11.73
N SER A 206 -25.12 -0.04 -12.74
CA SER A 206 -25.63 -1.19 -13.51
C SER A 206 -24.59 -1.85 -14.41
N LEU A 207 -23.66 -1.08 -14.97
CA LEU A 207 -22.53 -1.62 -15.72
C LEU A 207 -21.49 -2.26 -14.79
N ALA A 208 -21.17 -1.61 -13.67
CA ALA A 208 -20.23 -2.14 -12.70
C ALA A 208 -20.69 -3.47 -12.07
N ALA A 209 -22.01 -3.66 -11.92
CA ALA A 209 -22.60 -4.89 -11.40
C ALA A 209 -22.34 -6.13 -12.30
N ARG A 210 -21.85 -5.94 -13.53
CA ARG A 210 -21.47 -7.04 -14.44
C ARG A 210 -20.08 -7.61 -14.15
N ALA A 211 -19.30 -6.97 -13.27
CA ALA A 211 -17.96 -7.42 -12.92
C ALA A 211 -17.99 -8.72 -12.09
N PRO A 212 -16.93 -9.54 -12.15
CA PRO A 212 -16.79 -10.68 -11.25
C PRO A 212 -16.75 -10.20 -9.80
N ASP A 213 -17.41 -10.94 -8.90
CA ASP A 213 -17.51 -10.62 -7.47
C ASP A 213 -18.02 -9.20 -7.21
N ALA A 214 -18.99 -8.74 -8.02
CA ALA A 214 -19.50 -7.37 -7.96
C ALA A 214 -19.94 -6.97 -6.55
N VAL A 215 -19.23 -6.00 -5.98
CA VAL A 215 -19.61 -5.29 -4.76
C VAL A 215 -20.15 -3.93 -5.15
N ALA A 216 -21.11 -3.42 -4.36
CA ALA A 216 -21.62 -2.07 -4.53
C ALA A 216 -20.48 -1.04 -4.59
N LEU A 217 -20.58 -0.11 -5.55
CA LEU A 217 -19.62 0.97 -5.69
C LEU A 217 -19.68 1.88 -4.46
N ASP A 218 -18.52 2.12 -3.86
CA ASP A 218 -18.37 3.01 -2.71
C ASP A 218 -17.08 3.82 -2.87
N PRO A 219 -17.06 4.75 -3.84
CA PRO A 219 -15.83 5.44 -4.20
C PRO A 219 -15.47 6.59 -3.25
N LEU A 220 -16.39 6.95 -2.34
CA LEU A 220 -16.20 7.98 -1.30
C LEU A 220 -15.75 7.40 0.05
N LYS A 221 -15.43 6.11 0.09
CA LYS A 221 -15.02 5.40 1.30
C LYS A 221 -13.69 5.91 1.83
N LEU A 222 -13.61 6.18 3.14
CA LEU A 222 -12.37 6.62 3.78
C LEU A 222 -11.69 5.51 4.59
N SER A 223 -12.32 4.35 4.77
CA SER A 223 -11.74 3.25 5.53
C SER A 223 -10.34 2.85 5.08
N GLY A 224 -10.07 2.85 3.77
CA GLY A 224 -8.77 2.51 3.21
C GLY A 224 -7.71 3.51 3.68
N LEU A 225 -7.97 4.80 3.49
CA LEU A 225 -7.11 5.90 3.93
C LEU A 225 -6.83 5.86 5.44
N VAL A 226 -7.86 5.63 6.26
CA VAL A 226 -7.71 5.51 7.73
C VAL A 226 -6.86 4.31 8.11
N SER A 227 -7.02 3.17 7.42
CA SER A 227 -6.20 1.97 7.66
C SER A 227 -4.73 2.25 7.34
N GLN A 228 -4.44 2.90 6.21
CA GLN A 228 -3.07 3.21 5.80
C GLN A 228 -2.40 4.26 6.69
N ALA A 229 -3.14 5.26 7.15
CA ALA A 229 -2.68 6.20 8.17
C ALA A 229 -2.30 5.49 9.48
N GLY A 230 -3.12 4.53 9.93
CA GLY A 230 -2.80 3.69 11.08
C GLY A 230 -1.51 2.89 10.86
N VAL A 231 -1.41 2.16 9.75
CA VAL A 231 -0.20 1.39 9.39
C VAL A 231 1.04 2.29 9.37
N PHE A 232 0.96 3.47 8.76
CA PHE A 232 2.06 4.44 8.73
C PHE A 232 2.50 4.82 10.15
N PHE A 233 1.56 5.20 11.01
CA PHE A 233 1.86 5.58 12.39
C PHE A 233 2.56 4.43 13.13
N GLY A 234 1.98 3.23 13.07
CA GLY A 234 2.52 2.02 13.69
C GLY A 234 3.94 1.68 13.23
N LEU A 235 4.16 1.69 11.91
CA LEU A 235 5.48 1.44 11.32
C LEU A 235 6.49 2.53 11.75
N ALA A 236 6.09 3.79 11.74
CA ALA A 236 6.96 4.91 12.12
C ALA A 236 7.40 4.83 13.58
N ILE A 237 6.46 4.65 14.51
CA ILE A 237 6.79 4.47 15.93
C ILE A 237 7.60 3.19 16.15
N GLY A 238 7.27 2.11 15.43
CA GLY A 238 8.01 0.86 15.51
C GLY A 238 9.46 1.02 15.06
N GLY A 239 9.70 1.76 13.97
CA GLY A 239 11.03 2.11 13.50
C GLY A 239 11.83 2.97 14.51
N ILE A 240 11.18 3.96 15.14
CA ILE A 240 11.78 4.79 16.19
C ILE A 240 12.22 3.91 17.38
N LEU A 241 11.35 3.02 17.84
CA LEU A 241 11.64 2.11 18.96
C LEU A 241 12.69 1.06 18.60
N LEU A 242 12.63 0.52 17.37
CA LEU A 242 13.60 -0.46 16.87
C LEU A 242 15.00 0.15 16.77
N LYS A 243 15.12 1.39 16.29
CA LYS A 243 16.37 2.14 16.29
C LYS A 243 16.94 2.31 17.70
N ARG A 244 16.09 2.61 18.69
CA ARG A 244 16.51 2.81 20.09
C ARG A 244 17.14 1.55 20.72
N ILE A 245 16.71 0.36 20.30
CA ILE A 245 17.28 -0.91 20.79
C ILE A 245 18.47 -1.43 19.97
N GLY A 246 18.97 -0.62 19.02
CA GLY A 246 20.16 -0.94 18.20
C GLY A 246 19.84 -1.58 16.85
N TRP A 247 18.62 -1.45 16.34
CA TRP A 247 18.13 -2.22 15.19
C TRP A 247 18.18 -3.74 15.43
N PHE A 248 17.73 -4.48 14.42
CA PHE A 248 17.67 -5.93 14.40
C PHE A 248 18.51 -6.43 13.22
N ASP A 249 19.34 -7.45 13.44
CA ASP A 249 20.07 -8.12 12.36
C ASP A 249 19.21 -9.22 11.73
N ALA A 250 18.77 -8.98 10.50
CA ALA A 250 17.94 -9.91 9.73
C ALA A 250 18.73 -11.10 9.16
N ARG A 251 20.06 -11.08 9.24
CA ARG A 251 20.92 -12.19 8.78
C ARG A 251 20.75 -13.41 9.69
N GLY A 252 21.32 -14.52 9.26
CA GLY A 252 21.25 -15.80 9.95
C GLY A 252 20.77 -16.94 9.04
N PRO A 253 20.75 -18.19 9.57
CA PRO A 253 20.34 -19.39 8.86
C PRO A 253 18.93 -19.30 8.26
N ALA A 254 18.69 -20.06 7.20
CA ALA A 254 17.40 -20.09 6.50
C ALA A 254 16.24 -20.44 7.45
N LEU A 255 16.43 -21.42 8.34
CA LEU A 255 15.43 -21.84 9.32
C LEU A 255 15.01 -20.68 10.25
N GLN A 256 15.96 -19.89 10.75
CA GLN A 256 15.64 -18.72 11.59
C GLN A 256 14.85 -17.66 10.81
N ARG A 257 15.16 -17.44 9.52
CA ARG A 257 14.37 -16.53 8.66
C ARG A 257 12.93 -17.03 8.49
N VAL A 258 12.76 -18.32 8.19
CA VAL A 258 11.43 -18.93 8.04
C VAL A 258 10.64 -18.83 9.34
N LEU A 259 11.23 -19.19 10.49
CA LEU A 259 10.56 -19.08 11.79
C LEU A 259 10.15 -17.65 12.12
N ARG A 260 11.02 -16.67 11.89
CA ARG A 260 10.68 -15.25 12.08
C ARG A 260 9.51 -14.83 11.20
N TYR A 261 9.52 -15.23 9.93
CA TYR A 261 8.41 -14.92 9.02
C TYR A 261 7.09 -15.51 9.49
N LEU A 262 7.07 -16.79 9.86
CA LEU A 262 5.87 -17.48 10.34
C LEU A 262 5.34 -16.88 11.64
N ILE A 263 6.20 -16.69 12.64
CA ILE A 263 5.82 -16.10 13.94
C ILE A 263 5.31 -14.66 13.76
N GLY A 264 6.04 -13.86 12.96
CA GLY A 264 5.65 -12.49 12.65
C GLY A 264 4.28 -12.45 11.96
N LEU A 265 4.06 -13.31 10.97
CA LEU A 265 2.80 -13.38 10.23
C LEU A 265 1.63 -13.84 11.11
N VAL A 266 1.84 -14.85 11.96
CA VAL A 266 0.83 -15.29 12.94
C VAL A 266 0.41 -14.13 13.83
N GLY A 267 1.34 -13.31 14.30
CA GLY A 267 1.00 -12.12 15.09
C GLY A 267 0.22 -11.07 14.31
N VAL A 268 0.56 -10.81 13.05
CA VAL A 268 -0.23 -9.91 12.18
C VAL A 268 -1.66 -10.45 12.03
N LEU A 269 -1.81 -11.73 11.73
CA LEU A 269 -3.11 -12.38 11.55
C LEU A 269 -3.91 -12.43 12.86
N ALA A 270 -3.27 -12.63 14.00
CA ALA A 270 -3.90 -12.61 15.31
C ALA A 270 -4.44 -11.21 15.64
N ILE A 271 -3.61 -10.17 15.51
CA ILE A 271 -4.04 -8.77 15.75
C ILE A 271 -5.16 -8.39 14.78
N TYR A 272 -5.01 -8.74 13.50
CA TYR A 272 -6.02 -8.50 12.49
C TYR A 272 -7.33 -9.19 12.86
N SER A 273 -7.33 -10.49 13.11
CA SER A 273 -8.57 -11.27 13.28
C SER A 273 -9.25 -10.99 14.62
N VAL A 274 -8.49 -10.93 15.71
CA VAL A 274 -9.02 -10.69 17.06
C VAL A 274 -9.64 -9.31 17.14
N LEU A 275 -8.89 -8.25 16.84
CA LEU A 275 -9.45 -6.89 16.90
C LEU A 275 -10.54 -6.68 15.84
N GLY A 276 -10.45 -7.35 14.70
CA GLY A 276 -11.48 -7.30 13.66
C GLY A 276 -12.81 -7.90 14.09
N ALA A 277 -12.81 -8.90 14.98
CA ALA A 277 -14.03 -9.51 15.51
C ALA A 277 -14.75 -8.60 16.52
N PHE A 278 -14.01 -7.76 17.26
CA PHE A 278 -14.57 -6.88 18.28
C PHE A 278 -14.85 -5.45 17.78
N PHE A 279 -14.12 -4.97 16.78
CA PHE A 279 -14.25 -3.59 16.33
C PHE A 279 -15.38 -3.45 15.30
N PRO A 280 -16.25 -2.43 15.45
CA PRO A 280 -17.38 -2.23 14.54
C PRO A 280 -16.90 -1.89 13.13
N SER A 281 -17.59 -2.43 12.13
CA SER A 281 -17.45 -2.02 10.73
C SER A 281 -18.30 -0.78 10.45
N GLY A 282 -17.79 0.14 9.62
CA GLY A 282 -18.55 1.30 9.15
C GLY A 282 -17.67 2.49 8.81
N GLU A 283 -18.32 3.57 8.36
CA GLU A 283 -17.69 4.84 7.93
C GLU A 283 -17.95 5.98 8.94
N GLY A 284 -18.16 5.65 10.21
CA GLY A 284 -18.41 6.59 11.30
C GLY A 284 -17.17 6.89 12.16
N PRO A 285 -17.22 7.90 13.06
CA PRO A 285 -16.08 8.31 13.88
C PRO A 285 -15.49 7.19 14.76
N ILE A 286 -16.34 6.43 15.45
CA ILE A 286 -15.91 5.31 16.30
C ILE A 286 -15.27 4.17 15.48
N PRO A 287 -15.92 3.66 14.41
CA PRO A 287 -15.28 2.71 13.50
C PRO A 287 -13.93 3.21 12.94
N TYR A 288 -13.81 4.48 12.56
CA TYR A 288 -12.54 5.02 12.08
C TYR A 288 -11.45 5.05 13.15
N LEU A 289 -11.77 5.50 14.37
CA LEU A 289 -10.81 5.51 15.47
C LEU A 289 -10.30 4.09 15.76
N LEU A 290 -11.21 3.13 15.92
CA LEU A 290 -10.86 1.75 16.22
C LEU A 290 -10.10 1.08 15.07
N ARG A 291 -10.48 1.38 13.82
CA ARG A 291 -9.72 0.96 12.63
C ARG A 291 -8.30 1.52 12.65
N TYR A 292 -8.15 2.83 12.86
CA TYR A 292 -6.83 3.48 12.95
C TYR A 292 -5.96 2.80 14.01
N LEU A 293 -6.49 2.56 15.21
CA LEU A 293 -5.78 1.89 16.30
C LEU A 293 -5.39 0.45 15.97
N ARG A 294 -6.29 -0.33 15.35
CA ARG A 294 -6.01 -1.71 14.91
C ARG A 294 -4.85 -1.75 13.93
N TYR A 295 -4.87 -0.90 12.91
CA TYR A 295 -3.83 -0.88 11.89
C TYR A 295 -2.51 -0.25 12.39
N ALA A 296 -2.58 0.68 13.34
CA ALA A 296 -1.41 1.16 14.07
C ALA A 296 -0.75 0.05 14.89
N LEU A 297 -1.54 -0.80 15.55
CA LEU A 297 -1.00 -1.95 16.28
C LEU A 297 -0.37 -2.97 15.34
N ILE A 298 -0.97 -3.22 14.17
CA ILE A 298 -0.37 -4.07 13.12
C ILE A 298 0.98 -3.50 12.66
N GLY A 299 1.04 -2.20 12.35
CA GLY A 299 2.30 -1.55 11.96
C GLY A 299 3.37 -1.62 13.06
N LEU A 300 2.99 -1.36 14.31
CA LEU A 300 3.88 -1.45 15.47
C LEU A 300 4.37 -2.88 15.70
N TRP A 301 3.50 -3.87 15.49
CA TRP A 301 3.88 -5.29 15.54
C TRP A 301 4.94 -5.61 14.50
N ILE A 302 4.69 -5.23 13.24
CA ILE A 302 5.61 -5.49 12.11
C ILE A 302 6.98 -4.87 12.35
N ALA A 303 7.01 -3.59 12.73
CA ALA A 303 8.24 -2.82 12.80
C ALA A 303 9.00 -2.96 14.14
N PHE A 304 8.35 -3.38 15.24
CA PHE A 304 9.00 -3.44 16.55
C PHE A 304 8.71 -4.68 17.38
N LEU A 305 7.43 -5.01 17.66
CA LEU A 305 7.13 -6.09 18.62
C LEU A 305 7.60 -7.46 18.12
N ALA A 306 7.43 -7.75 16.83
CA ALA A 306 7.95 -8.98 16.22
C ALA A 306 9.49 -9.03 16.24
N PRO A 307 10.23 -8.02 15.74
CA PRO A 307 11.69 -7.95 15.90
C PRO A 307 12.18 -8.11 17.35
N TRP A 308 11.52 -7.47 18.31
CA TRP A 308 11.84 -7.59 19.73
C TRP A 308 11.64 -9.02 20.25
N LEU A 309 10.53 -9.66 19.87
CA LEU A 309 10.25 -11.05 20.19
C LEU A 309 11.29 -11.99 19.58
N PHE A 310 11.70 -11.77 18.34
CA PHE A 310 12.74 -12.58 17.68
C PHE A 310 14.07 -12.53 18.42
N ILE A 311 14.47 -11.35 18.91
CA ILE A 311 15.68 -11.19 19.72
C ILE A 311 15.54 -11.95 21.05
N ARG A 312 14.37 -11.88 21.70
CA ARG A 312 14.10 -12.61 22.95
C ARG A 312 14.11 -14.13 22.76
N MET A 313 13.65 -14.62 21.61
CA MET A 313 13.63 -16.03 21.24
C MET A 313 14.96 -16.52 20.63
N GLN A 314 16.01 -15.69 20.59
CA GLN A 314 17.30 -16.01 19.97
C GLN A 314 17.20 -16.39 18.48
N LEU A 315 16.13 -15.93 17.80
CA LEU A 315 15.96 -16.07 16.35
C LEU A 315 16.66 -14.95 15.57
N ALA A 316 17.21 -13.96 16.28
CA ALA A 316 18.03 -12.89 15.73
C ALA A 316 18.88 -12.24 16.83
N HIS A 317 19.83 -11.41 16.40
CA HIS A 317 20.67 -10.61 17.28
C HIS A 317 20.35 -9.12 17.15
N LYS A 318 20.71 -8.34 18.17
CA LYS A 318 20.70 -6.87 18.06
C LYS A 318 21.67 -6.45 16.96
N GLY A 319 21.28 -5.46 16.17
CA GLY A 319 22.18 -4.85 15.20
C GLY A 319 23.35 -4.16 15.89
N LEU A 320 24.50 -4.12 15.23
CA LEU A 320 25.57 -3.19 15.59
C LEU A 320 25.14 -1.78 15.14
N ILE A 321 25.34 -0.79 16.01
CA ILE A 321 24.92 0.62 15.83
C ILE A 321 25.62 1.24 14.62
#